data_AF-A0A2T4CXW7-F1
#
_entry.id   AF-A0A2T4CXW7-F1
#
_cell.length_a   1.000
_cell.length_b   1.000
_cell.length_c   1.000
_cell.angle_alpha   90.00
_cell.angle_beta   90.00
_cell.angle_gamma   90.00
#
_symmetry.space_group_name_H-M   'P 1'
#
loop_
_entity.id
_entity.type
_entity.pdbx_description
1 polymer ?
#
loop_
_entity_poly.entity_id
_entity_poly.type
_entity_poly.pdbx_seq_one_letter_code
_entity_poly.pdbx_strand_id
1 'polypeptide(L)'
;MDRFSTIGIILLLILAIVGGYMTGLFAGYLFDLGKRRLGKTLTVLLNLVFYVVPLWALLGIASEDGLLFFYLLLLVFYYLGIRDSKHPAVKDDKPDKNYEPYD
;
A
#
# COMPACT_ATOMS: atom_id res chain seq x y z
N MET A 1 -7.66 25.31 16.89
CA MET A 1 -7.07 25.01 15.57
C MET A 1 -5.99 26.04 15.24
N ASP A 2 -4.98 26.17 16.11
CA ASP A 2 -3.83 27.05 15.87
C ASP A 2 -2.56 26.24 16.15
N ARG A 3 -1.72 26.08 15.11
CA ARG A 3 -0.30 25.61 15.09
C ARG A 3 0.08 24.49 14.12
N PHE A 4 -0.82 23.96 13.29
CA PHE A 4 -0.32 23.35 12.05
C PHE A 4 -0.06 24.48 11.05
N SER A 5 1.22 24.84 10.89
CA SER A 5 1.66 25.66 9.77
C SER A 5 1.11 25.03 8.48
N THR A 6 0.71 25.85 7.50
CA THR A 6 0.21 25.39 6.19
C THR A 6 1.09 24.30 5.58
N ILE A 7 2.40 24.39 5.83
CA ILE A 7 3.42 23.39 5.45
C ILE A 7 3.17 22.02 6.09
N GLY A 8 2.79 21.96 7.36
CA GLY A 8 2.47 20.71 8.07
C GLY A 8 1.24 20.02 7.50
N ILE A 9 0.21 20.78 7.10
CA ILE A 9 -0.97 20.22 6.43
C ILE A 9 -0.58 19.65 5.06
N ILE A 10 0.24 20.37 4.29
CA ILE A 10 0.74 19.89 3.00
C ILE A 10 1.56 18.60 3.17
N LEU A 11 2.46 18.54 4.15
CA LEU A 11 3.24 17.34 4.46
C LEU A 11 2.34 16.16 4.86
N LEU A 12 1.31 16.40 5.67
CA LEU A 12 0.33 15.37 6.03
C LEU A 12 -0.41 14.86 4.80
N LEU A 13 -0.82 15.74 3.88
CA LEU A 13 -1.46 15.31 2.63
C LEU A 13 -0.52 14.47 1.77
N ILE A 14 0.74 14.90 1.58
CA ILE A 14 1.74 14.13 0.85
C ILE A 14 1.94 12.76 1.52
N LEU A 15 2.03 12.72 2.84
CA LEU A 15 2.17 11.47 3.59
C LEU A 15 0.96 10.56 3.42
N ALA A 16 -0.26 11.10 3.44
CA ALA A 16 -1.47 10.31 3.22
C ALA A 16 -1.50 9.69 1.82
N ILE A 17 -1.15 10.49 0.81
CA ILE A 17 -1.13 10.08 -0.60
C ILE A 17 -0.02 9.06 -0.82
N VAL A 18 1.24 9.47 -0.63
CA VAL A 18 2.42 8.66 -0.96
C VAL A 18 2.57 7.50 0.01
N GLY A 19 2.43 7.76 1.31
CA GLY A 19 2.55 6.74 2.35
C GLY A 19 1.42 5.72 2.27
N GLY A 20 0.17 6.15 2.10
CA GLY A 20 -0.97 5.25 1.91
C GLY A 20 -0.78 4.39 0.66
N TYR A 21 -0.48 5.02 -0.48
CA TYR A 21 -0.31 4.35 -1.76
C TYR A 21 0.84 3.33 -1.76
N MET A 22 2.03 3.74 -1.33
CA MET A 22 3.20 2.86 -1.25
C MET A 22 2.94 1.67 -0.32
N THR A 23 2.35 1.92 0.84
CA THR A 23 2.02 0.85 1.80
C THR A 23 1.04 -0.16 1.19
N GLY A 24 0.02 0.32 0.48
CA GLY A 24 -0.93 -0.53 -0.23
C GLY A 24 -0.27 -1.36 -1.34
N LEU A 25 0.61 -0.74 -2.13
CA LEU A 25 1.40 -1.43 -3.15
C LEU A 25 2.26 -2.54 -2.56
N PHE A 26 3.03 -2.23 -1.51
CA PHE A 26 3.88 -3.20 -0.84
C PHE A 26 3.08 -4.36 -0.24
N ALA A 27 1.94 -4.08 0.40
CA ALA A 27 1.05 -5.09 0.95
C ALA A 27 0.61 -6.10 -0.13
N GLY A 28 0.15 -5.60 -1.27
CA GLY A 28 -0.29 -6.46 -2.36
C GLY A 28 0.85 -7.22 -3.04
N TYR A 29 2.01 -6.58 -3.27
CA TYR A 29 3.18 -7.25 -3.84
C TYR A 29 3.72 -8.36 -2.93
N LEU A 30 3.86 -8.10 -1.63
CA LEU A 30 4.32 -9.11 -0.67
C LEU A 30 3.34 -10.26 -0.54
N PHE A 31 2.04 -9.97 -0.63
CA PHE A 31 1.03 -11.02 -0.65
C PHE A 31 1.16 -11.92 -1.88
N ASP A 32 1.34 -11.34 -3.08
CA ASP A 32 1.51 -12.14 -4.30
C ASP A 32 2.83 -12.91 -4.34
N LEU A 33 3.94 -12.29 -3.90
CA LEU A 33 5.24 -12.95 -3.80
C LEU A 33 5.25 -14.09 -2.78
N GLY A 34 4.69 -13.83 -1.59
CA GLY A 34 4.58 -14.83 -0.54
C GLY A 34 3.74 -16.02 -1.00
N LYS A 35 2.61 -15.76 -1.67
CA LYS A 35 1.73 -16.81 -2.18
C LYS A 35 2.45 -17.73 -3.17
N ARG A 36 3.39 -17.19 -3.95
CA ARG A 36 4.20 -17.97 -4.93
C ARG A 36 5.36 -18.74 -4.29
N ARG A 37 6.02 -18.21 -3.25
CA ARG A 37 7.28 -18.77 -2.71
C ARG A 37 7.20 -19.42 -1.32
N LEU A 38 6.38 -18.90 -0.41
CA LEU A 38 6.50 -19.18 1.04
C LEU A 38 5.31 -19.96 1.64
N GLY A 39 4.25 -20.15 0.86
CA GLY A 39 3.02 -20.80 1.33
C GLY A 39 2.04 -19.83 2.01
N LYS A 40 0.76 -20.22 2.04
CA LYS A 40 -0.38 -19.35 2.42
C LYS A 40 -0.24 -18.76 3.83
N THR A 41 0.24 -19.53 4.80
CA THR A 41 0.33 -19.13 6.21
C THR A 41 1.39 -18.06 6.45
N LEU A 42 2.62 -18.24 5.95
CA LEU A 42 3.66 -17.22 6.08
C LEU A 42 3.28 -15.92 5.37
N THR A 43 2.67 -16.04 4.19
CA THR A 43 2.22 -14.88 3.40
C THR A 43 1.23 -14.02 4.15
N VAL A 44 0.23 -14.64 4.79
CA VAL A 44 -0.78 -13.92 5.59
C VAL A 44 -0.11 -13.25 6.79
N LEU A 45 0.85 -13.92 7.43
CA LEU A 45 1.54 -13.41 8.61
C LEU A 45 2.43 -12.20 8.28
N LEU A 46 3.17 -12.24 7.16
CA LEU A 46 3.95 -11.09 6.68
C LEU A 46 3.05 -9.94 6.24
N ASN A 47 1.93 -10.24 5.58
CA ASN A 47 1.03 -9.20 5.09
C ASN A 47 0.27 -8.50 6.24
N LEU A 48 0.11 -9.16 7.39
CA LEU A 48 -0.60 -8.64 8.56
C LEU A 48 -0.03 -7.29 9.04
N VAL A 49 1.29 -7.11 8.95
CA VAL A 49 1.97 -5.85 9.32
C VAL A 49 1.44 -4.66 8.52
N PHE A 50 1.07 -4.86 7.25
CA PHE A 50 0.55 -3.79 6.39
C PHE A 50 -0.93 -3.46 6.66
N TYR A 51 -1.66 -4.29 7.41
CA TYR A 51 -3.02 -4.00 7.86
C TYR A 51 -3.06 -3.12 9.11
N VAL A 52 -1.92 -2.92 9.79
CA VAL A 52 -1.83 -2.01 10.94
C VAL A 52 -2.16 -0.58 10.51
N VAL A 53 -1.74 -0.18 9.31
CA VAL A 53 -1.95 1.17 8.75
C VAL A 53 -3.44 1.51 8.55
N PRO A 54 -4.24 0.72 7.80
CA PRO A 54 -5.67 0.98 7.67
C PRO A 54 -6.42 0.79 9.00
N LEU A 55 -6.01 -0.15 9.86
CA LEU A 55 -6.63 -0.33 11.17
C LEU A 55 -6.44 0.91 12.06
N TRP A 56 -5.23 1.47 12.07
CA TRP A 56 -4.93 2.70 12.79
C TRP A 56 -5.70 3.89 12.21
N ALA A 57 -5.83 3.98 10.89
CA ALA A 57 -6.64 5.01 10.24
C ALA A 57 -8.12 4.93 10.63
N LEU A 58 -8.68 3.71 10.74
CA LEU A 58 -10.05 3.50 11.21
C LEU A 58 -10.23 3.96 12.66
N LEU A 59 -9.26 3.68 13.53
CA LEU A 59 -9.28 4.16 14.92
C LEU A 59 -9.14 5.69 14.99
N GLY A 60 -8.32 6.29 14.12
CA GLY A 60 -8.16 7.74 14.02
C GLY A 60 -9.38 8.47 13.45
N ILE A 61 -10.23 7.81 12.66
CA ILE A 61 -11.51 8.41 12.22
C ILE A 61 -12.46 8.59 13.42
N ALA A 62 -12.38 7.71 14.42
CA ALA A 62 -13.16 7.80 15.63
C ALA A 62 -12.60 8.81 16.65
N SER A 63 -11.41 9.38 16.42
CA SER A 63 -10.83 10.41 17.28
C SER A 63 -11.21 11.82 16.83
N GLU A 64 -11.42 12.73 17.78
CA GLU A 64 -11.80 14.12 17.54
C GLU A 64 -10.59 15.02 17.19
N ASP A 65 -9.50 14.43 16.69
CA ASP A 65 -8.21 15.12 16.49
C ASP A 65 -8.19 16.04 15.25
N GLY A 66 -9.31 16.15 14.52
CA GLY A 66 -9.45 16.99 13.33
C GLY A 66 -8.71 16.49 12.08
N LEU A 67 -8.11 15.30 12.14
CA LEU A 67 -7.34 14.66 11.05
C LEU A 67 -8.19 13.72 10.18
N LEU A 68 -9.52 13.81 10.26
CA LEU A 68 -10.44 12.93 9.54
C LEU A 68 -10.15 12.85 8.03
N PHE A 69 -9.88 13.99 7.39
CA PHE A 69 -9.52 14.04 5.97
C PHE A 69 -8.22 13.28 5.65
N PHE A 70 -7.23 13.37 6.54
CA PHE A 70 -5.97 12.65 6.40
C PHE A 70 -6.21 11.13 6.45
N TYR A 71 -6.97 10.66 7.44
CA TYR A 71 -7.26 9.23 7.58
C TYR A 71 -8.09 8.67 6.42
N LEU A 72 -9.08 9.43 5.93
CA LEU A 72 -9.85 9.05 4.74
C LEU A 72 -8.97 8.97 3.50
N LEU A 73 -8.13 9.97 3.25
CA LEU A 73 -7.21 9.94 2.11
C LEU A 73 -6.27 8.74 2.21
N LEU A 74 -5.71 8.50 3.39
CA LEU A 74 -4.77 7.41 3.62
C LEU A 74 -5.42 6.04 3.35
N LEU A 75 -6.68 5.84 3.75
CA LEU A 75 -7.45 4.63 3.40
C LEU A 75 -7.71 4.50 1.90
N VAL A 76 -8.11 5.59 1.23
CA VAL A 76 -8.37 5.59 -0.21
C VAL A 76 -7.10 5.25 -0.98
N PHE A 77 -5.98 5.91 -0.69
CA PHE A 77 -4.71 5.66 -1.36
C PHE A 77 -4.14 4.29 -1.03
N TYR A 78 -4.29 3.80 0.20
CA TYR A 78 -3.96 2.42 0.55
C TYR A 78 -4.76 1.41 -0.28
N TYR A 79 -6.07 1.61 -0.40
CA TYR A 79 -6.93 0.76 -1.24
C TYR A 79 -6.53 0.81 -2.71
N LEU A 80 -6.23 2.01 -3.23
CA LEU A 80 -5.73 2.18 -4.60
C LEU A 80 -4.40 1.47 -4.80
N GLY A 81 -3.47 1.54 -3.84
CA GLY A 81 -2.19 0.84 -3.90
C GLY A 81 -2.36 -0.69 -3.97
N ILE A 82 -3.27 -1.26 -3.16
CA ILE A 82 -3.58 -2.71 -3.22
C ILE A 82 -4.24 -3.08 -4.56
N ARG A 83 -5.08 -2.20 -5.10
CA ARG A 83 -5.76 -2.46 -6.38
C ARG A 83 -4.75 -2.42 -7.54
N ASP A 84 -3.82 -1.47 -7.50
CA ASP A 84 -2.81 -1.30 -8.54
C ASP A 84 -1.77 -2.43 -8.48
N SER A 85 -1.36 -2.88 -7.29
CA SER A 85 -0.44 -4.02 -7.15
C SER A 85 -0.96 -5.34 -7.75
N LYS A 86 -2.29 -5.46 -7.91
CA LYS A 86 -2.93 -6.62 -8.55
C LYS A 86 -2.97 -6.54 -10.07
N HIS A 87 -2.71 -5.36 -10.64
CA HIS A 87 -2.48 -5.23 -12.08
C HIS A 87 -1.00 -5.54 -12.30
N PRO A 88 -0.65 -6.69 -12.89
CA PRO A 88 0.74 -6.97 -13.20
C PRO A 88 1.26 -5.88 -14.13
N ALA A 89 2.34 -5.22 -13.72
CA ALA A 89 2.98 -4.15 -14.48
C ALA A 89 3.57 -4.63 -15.83
N VAL A 90 3.66 -5.93 -16.06
CA VAL A 90 4.16 -6.50 -17.31
C VAL A 90 3.37 -7.77 -17.63
N LYS A 91 2.55 -7.69 -18.68
CA LYS A 91 1.87 -8.84 -19.31
C LYS A 91 2.73 -9.47 -20.43
N ASP A 92 3.95 -8.98 -20.62
CA ASP A 92 4.95 -9.57 -21.51
C ASP A 92 5.93 -10.43 -20.71
N ASP A 93 5.40 -11.52 -20.17
CA ASP A 93 6.17 -12.75 -19.91
C ASP A 93 6.29 -13.52 -21.25
N LYS A 94 6.61 -12.81 -22.34
CA LYS A 94 7.16 -13.51 -23.49
C LYS A 94 8.60 -13.83 -23.10
N PRO A 95 8.97 -15.11 -22.94
CA PRO A 95 10.38 -15.46 -22.82
C PRO A 95 11.07 -14.79 -24.01
N ASP A 96 12.02 -13.92 -23.72
CA ASP A 96 12.80 -13.28 -24.76
C ASP A 96 13.53 -14.40 -25.49
N LYS A 97 13.02 -14.77 -26.66
CA LYS A 97 13.58 -15.84 -27.50
C LYS A 97 15.05 -15.59 -27.85
N ASN A 98 15.57 -14.39 -27.63
CA ASN A 98 17.01 -14.09 -27.78
C ASN A 98 17.88 -14.53 -26.61
N TYR A 99 17.32 -14.89 -25.44
CA TYR A 99 18.10 -15.20 -24.23
C TYR A 99 18.00 -16.65 -23.76
N GLU A 100 17.26 -17.52 -24.45
CA GLU A 100 17.25 -18.97 -24.19
C GLU A 100 18.02 -19.69 -25.31
N PRO A 101 19.30 -20.07 -25.09
CA PRO A 101 20.16 -20.52 -26.18
C PRO A 101 20.22 -22.05 -26.30
N TYR A 102 19.14 -22.80 -26.04
CA TYR A 102 19.14 -24.26 -26.22
C TYR A 102 17.75 -24.82 -26.58
N ASP A 103 17.62 -25.33 -27.81
CA ASP A 103 16.82 -26.53 -28.13
C ASP A 103 17.76 -27.75 -28.11
#